data_AF-A0A2W1H4W7-F1
#
_entry.id   AF-A0A2W1H4W7-F1
#
_cell.length_a   1.000
_cell.length_b   1.000
_cell.length_c   1.000
_cell.angle_alpha   90.00
_cell.angle_beta   90.00
_cell.angle_gamma   90.00
#
_symmetry.space_group_name_H-M   'P 1'
#
loop_
_entity.id
_entity.type
_entity.pdbx_description
1 polymer ?
#
loop_
_entity_poly.entity_id
_entity_poly.type
_entity_poly.pdbx_seq_one_letter_code
_entity_poly.pdbx_strand_id
1 'polypeptide(L)'
;MGLFQSDHDFNIVENLTSDAGLYKLEENAKAIAKAKGKSEKDVEGVSYLIYGPACSHLDSVRKHLDGGILADLIAKKEAKMLGALAGSKEEMLEYWMEDPCYVYVLLGACAMTLGCRLPDTYVAMLKKVYTEGGLMPQAQQQIKKALFGPNGYVNGVPYDIESKTLTEEADSRPSEPDNGRGYQLMNVMSPGGIFNTGMTTSSTSTVIKELRDQRNKPNVCGNCEAKRGPQDQALLICAKCKNRSYCSVDCQKKAWKVHKKVCVAPKVSL
;
A
#
# COMPACT_ATOMS: atom_id res chain seq x y z
N MET A 1 10.33 -4.79 13.32
CA MET A 1 10.11 -3.54 12.56
C MET A 1 8.67 -3.52 12.10
N GLY A 2 7.90 -2.61 12.68
CA GLY A 2 6.58 -2.20 12.26
C GLY A 2 6.64 -1.14 11.17
N LEU A 3 5.49 -0.61 10.81
CA LEU A 3 5.36 0.54 9.91
C LEU A 3 5.94 1.79 10.54
N PHE A 4 6.43 2.73 9.73
CA PHE A 4 6.95 4.04 10.17
C PHE A 4 8.13 3.93 11.15
N GLN A 5 8.92 2.87 11.02
CA GLN A 5 10.10 2.58 11.85
C GLN A 5 11.40 2.51 11.04
N SER A 6 11.35 2.83 9.76
CA SER A 6 12.52 2.84 8.87
C SER A 6 12.58 4.13 8.07
N ASP A 7 13.81 4.57 7.75
CA ASP A 7 14.04 5.70 6.84
C ASP A 7 13.31 5.51 5.50
N HIS A 8 13.28 4.27 5.01
CA HIS A 8 12.54 3.91 3.81
C HIS A 8 11.04 4.24 3.89
N ASP A 9 10.39 3.98 5.03
CA ASP A 9 8.98 4.35 5.22
C ASP A 9 8.79 5.86 5.09
N PHE A 10 9.70 6.64 5.69
CA PHE A 10 9.61 8.10 5.66
C PHE A 10 9.89 8.67 4.27
N ASN A 11 10.81 8.09 3.50
CA ASN A 11 11.01 8.44 2.08
C ASN A 11 9.73 8.20 1.26
N ILE A 12 9.03 7.09 1.49
CA ILE A 12 7.73 6.83 0.82
C ILE A 12 6.67 7.84 1.30
N VAL A 13 6.61 8.13 2.60
CA VAL A 13 5.68 9.14 3.15
C VAL A 13 5.93 10.52 2.55
N GLU A 14 7.18 10.91 2.33
CA GLU A 14 7.57 12.15 1.67
C GLU A 14 7.09 12.17 0.21
N ASN A 15 7.37 11.09 -0.53
CA ASN A 15 6.92 10.93 -1.91
C ASN A 15 5.38 10.98 -2.02
N LEU A 16 4.66 10.34 -1.10
CA LEU A 16 3.19 10.38 -1.05
C LEU A 16 2.67 11.78 -0.68
N THR A 17 3.35 12.49 0.21
CA THR A 17 3.02 13.87 0.59
C THR A 17 3.17 14.82 -0.61
N SER A 18 4.25 14.65 -1.39
CA SER A 18 4.49 15.37 -2.64
C SER A 18 3.41 15.06 -3.68
N ASP A 19 3.14 13.78 -3.94
CA ASP A 19 2.12 13.31 -4.86
C ASP A 19 0.70 13.82 -4.50
N ALA A 20 0.42 14.01 -3.21
CA ALA A 20 -0.83 14.59 -2.71
C ALA A 20 -0.92 16.13 -2.84
N GLY A 21 0.17 16.78 -3.26
CA GLY A 21 0.23 18.24 -3.39
C GLY A 21 0.24 18.98 -2.05
N LEU A 22 0.61 18.31 -0.95
CA LEU A 22 0.53 18.88 0.40
C LEU A 22 1.57 19.97 0.64
N TYR A 23 2.74 19.92 0.01
CA TYR A 23 3.73 21.00 0.10
C TYR A 23 3.19 22.34 -0.43
N LYS A 24 2.51 22.31 -1.58
CA LYS A 24 1.87 23.51 -2.13
C LYS A 24 0.75 24.02 -1.22
N LEU A 25 0.00 23.09 -0.61
CA LEU A 25 -1.06 23.44 0.35
C LEU A 25 -0.46 24.08 1.61
N GLU A 26 0.68 23.55 2.09
CA GLU A 26 1.44 24.07 3.23
C GLU A 26 1.96 25.48 2.96
N GLU A 27 2.60 25.71 1.82
CA GLU A 27 3.10 27.03 1.41
C GLU A 27 1.98 28.07 1.38
N ASN A 28 0.83 27.71 0.82
CA ASN A 28 -0.35 28.57 0.80
C ASN A 28 -0.86 28.87 2.23
N ALA A 29 -0.89 27.86 3.11
CA ALA A 29 -1.30 28.03 4.50
C ALA A 29 -0.34 28.94 5.27
N LYS A 30 0.98 28.79 5.06
CA LYS A 30 2.03 29.65 5.62
C LYS A 30 1.90 31.09 5.14
N ALA A 31 1.68 31.29 3.84
CA ALA A 31 1.46 32.62 3.27
C ALA A 31 0.22 33.31 3.87
N ILE A 32 -0.89 32.59 4.03
CA ILE A 32 -2.11 33.10 4.68
C ILE A 32 -1.85 33.43 6.15
N ALA A 33 -1.13 32.58 6.88
CA ALA A 33 -0.77 32.83 8.28
C ALA A 33 0.08 34.10 8.43
N LYS A 34 1.07 34.29 7.56
CA LYS A 34 1.91 35.49 7.50
C LYS A 34 1.08 36.74 7.18
N ALA A 35 0.18 36.66 6.20
CA ALA A 35 -0.71 37.77 5.85
C ALA A 35 -1.67 38.16 7.00
N LYS A 36 -2.03 37.21 7.87
CA LYS A 36 -2.84 37.44 9.08
C LYS A 36 -2.02 37.98 10.27
N GLY A 37 -0.73 38.24 10.10
CA GLY A 37 0.14 38.76 11.15
C GLY A 37 0.45 37.74 12.26
N LYS A 38 0.37 36.43 11.96
CA LYS A 38 0.83 35.40 12.92
C LYS A 38 2.34 35.49 13.15
N SER A 39 2.80 35.02 14.30
CA SER A 39 4.23 35.01 14.63
C SER A 39 5.01 34.09 13.69
N GLU A 40 6.30 34.36 13.49
CA GLU A 40 7.18 33.55 12.65
C GLU A 40 7.21 32.08 13.11
N LYS A 41 7.24 31.86 14.43
CA LYS A 41 7.14 30.52 15.05
C LYS A 41 5.84 29.80 14.68
N ASP A 42 4.71 30.51 14.65
CA ASP A 42 3.41 29.92 14.27
C ASP A 42 3.36 29.56 12.77
N VAL A 43 4.08 30.31 11.92
CA VAL A 43 4.19 30.03 10.49
C VAL A 43 5.09 28.83 10.24
N GLU A 44 6.25 28.77 10.90
CA GLU A 44 7.19 27.65 10.79
C GLU A 44 6.62 26.34 11.36
N GLY A 45 5.77 26.42 12.38
CA GLY A 45 5.10 25.25 12.97
C GLY A 45 4.03 24.59 12.07
N VAL A 46 3.71 25.18 10.91
CA VAL A 46 2.79 24.58 9.94
C VAL A 46 3.55 23.52 9.14
N SER A 47 3.22 22.25 9.38
CA SER A 47 3.72 21.11 8.61
C SER A 47 2.57 20.21 8.15
N TYR A 48 2.40 20.05 6.83
CA TYR A 48 1.36 19.23 6.21
C TYR A 48 1.99 17.98 5.61
N LEU A 49 1.76 16.86 6.30
CA LEU A 49 2.25 15.54 5.92
C LEU A 49 1.08 14.58 5.79
N ILE A 50 1.21 13.57 4.93
CA ILE A 50 0.18 12.53 4.78
C ILE A 50 0.15 11.57 5.99
N TYR A 51 1.20 11.56 6.82
CA TYR A 51 1.28 10.77 8.05
C TYR A 51 0.78 11.61 9.24
N GLY A 52 -0.31 11.17 9.86
CA GLY A 52 -1.03 11.91 10.90
C GLY A 52 -0.18 12.34 12.10
N PRO A 53 0.58 11.45 12.75
CA PRO A 53 1.40 11.79 13.91
C PRO A 53 2.46 12.87 13.67
N ALA A 54 2.88 13.07 12.43
CA ALA A 54 3.83 14.13 12.06
C ALA A 54 3.14 15.39 11.49
N CYS A 55 1.82 15.37 11.31
CA CYS A 55 1.07 16.48 10.71
C CYS A 55 0.55 17.45 11.77
N SER A 56 0.75 18.75 11.53
CA SER A 56 0.29 19.82 12.42
C SER A 56 -1.23 20.10 12.36
N HIS A 57 -1.89 19.87 11.22
CA HIS A 57 -3.30 20.24 10.99
C HIS A 57 -4.06 19.12 10.26
N LEU A 58 -4.41 18.07 11.00
CA LEU A 58 -5.04 16.86 10.47
C LEU A 58 -6.32 17.17 9.68
N ASP A 59 -7.18 18.06 10.19
CA ASP A 59 -8.46 18.38 9.55
C ASP A 59 -8.30 19.02 8.17
N SER A 60 -7.34 19.93 8.01
CA SER A 60 -7.07 20.59 6.73
C SER A 60 -6.55 19.60 5.70
N VAL A 61 -5.60 18.75 6.11
CA VAL A 61 -5.01 17.72 5.24
C VAL A 61 -6.06 16.67 4.87
N ARG A 62 -6.81 16.16 5.84
CA ARG A 62 -7.92 15.22 5.62
C ARG A 62 -8.93 15.79 4.63
N LYS A 63 -9.37 17.04 4.81
CA LYS A 63 -10.34 17.69 3.91
C LYS A 63 -9.82 17.80 2.48
N HIS A 64 -8.53 18.13 2.31
CA HIS A 64 -7.87 18.18 1.00
C HIS A 64 -7.84 16.80 0.34
N LEU A 65 -7.47 15.77 1.10
CA LEU A 65 -7.39 14.39 0.62
C LEU A 65 -8.77 13.81 0.27
N ASP A 66 -9.75 13.95 1.16
CA ASP A 66 -11.14 13.51 0.95
C ASP A 66 -11.84 14.30 -0.17
N GLY A 67 -11.29 15.44 -0.59
CA GLY A 67 -11.76 16.24 -1.73
C GLY A 67 -11.56 15.60 -3.10
N GLY A 68 -11.00 14.38 -3.17
CA GLY A 68 -10.81 13.60 -4.39
C GLY A 68 -9.36 13.19 -4.62
N ILE A 69 -8.40 13.93 -4.05
CA ILE A 69 -6.96 13.67 -4.20
C ILE A 69 -6.59 12.26 -3.72
N LEU A 70 -7.16 11.81 -2.60
CA LEU A 70 -6.89 10.47 -2.08
C LEU A 70 -7.41 9.38 -3.04
N ALA A 71 -8.57 9.58 -3.65
CA ALA A 71 -9.13 8.62 -4.61
C ALA A 71 -8.24 8.51 -5.86
N ASP A 72 -7.72 9.64 -6.36
CA ASP A 72 -6.79 9.68 -7.49
C ASP A 72 -5.46 9.01 -7.15
N LEU A 73 -4.93 9.25 -5.95
CA LEU A 73 -3.72 8.58 -5.47
C LEU A 73 -3.92 7.07 -5.36
N ILE A 74 -5.03 6.63 -4.76
CA ILE A 74 -5.38 5.21 -4.67
C ILE A 74 -5.42 4.59 -6.06
N ALA A 75 -6.11 5.22 -7.02
CA ALA A 75 -6.20 4.72 -8.39
C ALA A 75 -4.83 4.65 -9.08
N LYS A 76 -3.99 5.69 -8.94
CA LYS A 76 -2.62 5.75 -9.48
C LYS A 76 -1.75 4.63 -8.91
N LYS A 77 -1.75 4.45 -7.58
CA LYS A 77 -0.92 3.43 -6.92
C LYS A 77 -1.45 2.01 -7.16
N GLU A 78 -2.77 1.82 -7.26
CA GLU A 78 -3.36 0.53 -7.66
C GLU A 78 -2.99 0.16 -9.10
N ALA A 79 -3.05 1.13 -10.02
CA ALA A 79 -2.62 0.93 -11.40
C ALA A 79 -1.15 0.57 -11.50
N LYS A 80 -0.27 1.20 -10.69
CA LYS A 80 1.15 0.80 -10.60
C LYS A 80 1.26 -0.64 -10.08
N MET A 81 0.64 -0.98 -8.95
CA MET A 81 0.70 -2.33 -8.38
C MET A 81 0.21 -3.43 -9.35
N LEU A 82 -0.89 -3.17 -10.06
CA LEU A 82 -1.53 -4.12 -10.98
C LEU A 82 -1.06 -3.99 -12.44
N GLY A 83 -0.08 -3.13 -12.71
CA GLY A 83 0.52 -2.95 -14.02
C GLY A 83 1.31 -4.16 -14.48
N ALA A 84 1.67 -4.17 -15.76
CA ALA A 84 2.59 -5.19 -16.29
C ALA A 84 4.00 -4.96 -15.73
N LEU A 85 4.67 -6.05 -15.33
CA LEU A 85 6.08 -6.03 -14.93
C LEU A 85 7.06 -5.89 -16.13
N ALA A 86 6.56 -5.47 -17.29
CA ALA A 86 7.29 -5.48 -18.56
C ALA A 86 7.96 -4.12 -18.85
N GLY A 87 8.52 -3.50 -17.81
CA GLY A 87 9.13 -2.19 -17.89
C GLY A 87 10.60 -2.21 -18.33
N SER A 88 11.16 -1.03 -18.58
CA SER A 88 12.60 -0.84 -18.80
C SER A 88 13.41 -1.27 -17.58
N LYS A 89 14.74 -1.37 -17.70
CA LYS A 89 15.60 -1.72 -16.56
C LYS A 89 15.47 -0.71 -15.42
N GLU A 90 15.24 0.56 -15.75
CA GLU A 90 15.03 1.66 -14.81
C GLU A 90 13.68 1.51 -14.07
N GLU A 91 12.61 1.18 -14.79
CA GLU A 91 11.30 0.91 -14.15
C GLU A 91 11.37 -0.32 -13.24
N MET A 92 12.10 -1.37 -13.66
CA MET A 92 12.34 -2.55 -12.82
C MET A 92 13.19 -2.22 -11.59
N LEU A 93 14.13 -1.29 -11.69
CA LEU A 93 14.94 -0.79 -10.58
C LEU A 93 14.10 0.02 -9.59
N GLU A 94 13.21 0.89 -10.06
CA GLU A 94 12.26 1.61 -9.22
C GLU A 94 11.33 0.64 -8.46
N TYR A 95 10.81 -0.37 -9.14
CA TYR A 95 10.02 -1.44 -8.51
C TYR A 95 10.78 -2.19 -7.42
N TRP A 96 12.11 -2.31 -7.59
CA TRP A 96 13.00 -2.93 -6.62
C TRP A 96 13.32 -2.04 -5.42
N MET A 97 13.32 -0.71 -5.61
CA MET A 97 13.56 0.25 -4.53
C MET A 97 12.29 0.54 -3.72
N GLU A 98 11.14 0.64 -4.39
CA GLU A 98 9.83 0.88 -3.77
C GLU A 98 8.82 -0.15 -4.29
N ASP A 99 8.62 -1.24 -3.54
CA ASP A 99 7.62 -2.24 -3.92
C ASP A 99 6.21 -1.60 -4.00
N PRO A 100 5.52 -1.65 -5.16
CA PRO A 100 4.24 -0.95 -5.28
C PRO A 100 3.14 -1.44 -4.35
N CYS A 101 3.17 -2.69 -3.91
CA CYS A 101 2.23 -3.17 -2.91
C CYS A 101 2.57 -2.60 -1.53
N TYR A 102 3.85 -2.48 -1.19
CA TYR A 102 4.27 -1.80 0.05
C TYR A 102 3.79 -0.35 0.08
N VAL A 103 4.06 0.41 -0.99
CA VAL A 103 3.60 1.82 -1.13
C VAL A 103 2.08 1.92 -1.04
N TYR A 104 1.36 1.00 -1.68
CA TYR A 104 -0.11 0.96 -1.66
C TYR A 104 -0.67 0.71 -0.25
N VAL A 105 -0.02 -0.14 0.55
CA VAL A 105 -0.41 -0.40 1.94
C VAL A 105 -0.03 0.77 2.85
N LEU A 106 1.14 1.37 2.65
CA LEU A 106 1.59 2.53 3.43
C LEU A 106 0.70 3.76 3.20
N LEU A 107 0.25 4.00 1.97
CA LEU A 107 -0.78 5.02 1.67
C LEU A 107 -2.04 4.79 2.51
N GLY A 108 -2.48 3.53 2.63
CA GLY A 108 -3.65 3.17 3.42
C GLY A 108 -3.43 3.45 4.90
N ALA A 109 -2.28 3.07 5.43
CA ALA A 109 -1.89 3.37 6.82
C ALA A 109 -1.91 4.87 7.10
N CYS A 110 -1.24 5.68 6.26
CA CYS A 110 -1.23 7.14 6.36
C CYS A 110 -2.65 7.73 6.37
N ALA A 111 -3.48 7.34 5.40
CA ALA A 111 -4.85 7.80 5.31
C ALA A 111 -5.71 7.41 6.54
N MET A 112 -5.48 6.23 7.11
CA MET A 112 -6.12 5.81 8.38
C MET A 112 -5.66 6.68 9.56
N THR A 113 -4.36 6.99 9.66
CA THR A 113 -3.84 7.86 10.74
C THR A 113 -4.43 9.27 10.70
N LEU A 114 -4.75 9.78 9.50
CA LEU A 114 -5.42 11.06 9.32
C LEU A 114 -6.95 10.97 9.52
N GLY A 115 -7.53 9.76 9.52
CA GLY A 115 -8.98 9.58 9.54
C GLY A 115 -9.67 9.91 8.22
N CYS A 116 -9.02 9.67 7.08
CA CYS A 116 -9.60 9.92 5.75
C CYS A 116 -10.67 8.89 5.38
N ARG A 117 -11.62 9.26 4.53
CA ARG A 117 -12.67 8.33 4.09
C ARG A 117 -12.13 7.39 3.01
N LEU A 118 -11.94 6.12 3.36
CA LEU A 118 -11.43 5.11 2.44
C LEU A 118 -12.58 4.47 1.64
N PRO A 119 -12.48 4.38 0.30
CA PRO A 119 -13.44 3.64 -0.50
C PRO A 119 -13.50 2.16 -0.09
N ASP A 120 -14.70 1.57 -0.08
CA ASP A 120 -14.90 0.13 0.20
C ASP A 120 -14.03 -0.78 -0.67
N THR A 121 -13.87 -0.41 -1.94
CA THR A 121 -13.06 -1.14 -2.92
C THR A 121 -11.59 -1.13 -2.53
N TYR A 122 -11.09 0.00 -2.03
CA TYR A 122 -9.72 0.16 -1.55
C TYR A 122 -9.48 -0.68 -0.29
N VAL A 123 -10.38 -0.60 0.71
CA VAL A 123 -10.29 -1.43 1.92
C VAL A 123 -10.34 -2.91 1.58
N ALA A 124 -11.21 -3.31 0.65
CA ALA A 124 -11.30 -4.70 0.19
C ALA A 124 -10.02 -5.16 -0.54
N MET A 125 -9.34 -4.28 -1.28
CA MET A 125 -8.05 -4.58 -1.90
C MET A 125 -6.94 -4.70 -0.84
N LEU A 126 -6.84 -3.75 0.09
CA LEU A 126 -5.88 -3.80 1.20
C LEU A 126 -5.96 -5.13 1.98
N LYS A 127 -7.18 -5.58 2.28
CA LYS A 127 -7.44 -6.87 2.93
C LYS A 127 -6.88 -8.07 2.17
N LYS A 128 -6.73 -7.98 0.85
CA LYS A 128 -6.17 -9.05 0.00
C LYS A 128 -4.64 -8.99 -0.10
N VAL A 129 -4.06 -7.78 -0.07
CA VAL A 129 -2.66 -7.57 -0.48
C VAL A 129 -1.71 -7.19 0.66
N TYR A 130 -2.19 -6.88 1.86
CA TYR A 130 -1.32 -6.38 2.95
C TYR A 130 -0.22 -7.36 3.41
N THR A 131 -0.32 -8.64 3.06
CA THR A 131 0.71 -9.67 3.33
C THR A 131 1.65 -9.92 2.15
N GLU A 132 1.43 -9.27 1.02
CA GLU A 132 2.02 -9.65 -0.27
C GLU A 132 3.16 -8.71 -0.72
N GLY A 133 3.28 -7.52 -0.11
CA GLY A 133 4.24 -6.47 -0.49
C GLY A 133 5.46 -6.33 0.40
N GLY A 134 5.97 -7.42 0.99
CA GLY A 134 7.23 -7.38 1.73
C GLY A 134 7.15 -6.89 3.17
N LEU A 135 5.97 -6.43 3.63
CA LEU A 135 5.78 -5.94 5.00
C LEU A 135 6.28 -6.95 6.04
N MET A 136 7.11 -6.49 6.97
CA MET A 136 7.60 -7.30 8.09
C MET A 136 6.45 -7.77 9.00
N PRO A 137 6.60 -8.88 9.75
CA PRO A 137 5.51 -9.48 10.53
C PRO A 137 4.78 -8.50 11.47
N GLN A 138 5.51 -7.59 12.13
CA GLN A 138 4.93 -6.57 13.00
C GLN A 138 4.10 -5.55 12.22
N ALA A 139 4.59 -5.09 11.07
CA ALA A 139 3.85 -4.20 10.16
C ALA A 139 2.56 -4.87 9.64
N GLN A 140 2.64 -6.16 9.31
CA GLN A 140 1.45 -6.95 8.93
C GLN A 140 0.44 -7.05 10.07
N GLN A 141 0.90 -7.22 11.32
CA GLN A 141 0.02 -7.27 12.49
C GLN A 141 -0.68 -5.92 12.73
N GLN A 142 0.04 -4.80 12.61
CA GLN A 142 -0.53 -3.45 12.73
C GLN A 142 -1.65 -3.23 11.69
N ILE A 143 -1.39 -3.52 10.41
CA ILE A 143 -2.40 -3.41 9.35
C ILE A 143 -3.55 -4.40 9.56
N LYS A 144 -3.26 -5.62 10.00
CA LYS A 144 -4.29 -6.62 10.29
C LYS A 144 -5.24 -6.13 11.39
N LYS A 145 -4.71 -5.51 12.46
CA LYS A 145 -5.51 -4.93 13.54
C LYS A 145 -6.40 -3.80 13.01
N ALA A 146 -5.85 -2.91 12.17
CA ALA A 146 -6.63 -1.85 11.54
C ALA A 146 -7.74 -2.39 10.63
N LEU A 147 -7.48 -3.42 9.81
CA LEU A 147 -8.43 -3.90 8.80
C LEU A 147 -9.47 -4.92 9.34
N PHE A 148 -9.12 -5.69 10.37
CA PHE A 148 -9.91 -6.83 10.84
C PHE A 148 -10.12 -6.86 12.36
N GLY A 149 -9.49 -5.96 13.13
CA GLY A 149 -9.60 -5.94 14.58
C GLY A 149 -10.98 -5.48 15.07
N PRO A 150 -11.38 -5.85 16.30
CA PRO A 150 -12.64 -5.40 16.90
C PRO A 150 -12.69 -3.88 17.10
N ASN A 151 -11.53 -3.26 17.33
CA ASN A 151 -11.33 -1.82 17.38
C ASN A 151 -10.54 -1.35 16.15
N GLY A 152 -10.84 -1.94 14.98
CA GLY A 152 -10.18 -1.59 13.73
C GLY A 152 -10.52 -0.18 13.26
N TYR A 153 -9.94 0.20 12.13
CA TYR A 153 -10.16 1.50 11.50
C TYR A 153 -11.64 1.74 11.21
N VAL A 154 -12.12 2.92 11.59
CA VAL A 154 -13.47 3.41 11.28
C VAL A 154 -13.34 4.60 10.33
N ASN A 155 -13.98 4.52 9.16
CA ASN A 155 -13.92 5.56 8.14
C ASN A 155 -14.27 6.94 8.70
N GLY A 156 -13.36 7.90 8.53
CA GLY A 156 -13.54 9.28 9.00
C GLY A 156 -12.96 9.57 10.39
N VAL A 157 -12.46 8.55 11.10
CA VAL A 157 -11.93 8.68 12.47
C VAL A 157 -10.43 8.40 12.45
N PRO A 158 -9.57 9.32 12.91
CA PRO A 158 -8.13 9.07 13.03
C PRO A 158 -7.85 7.80 13.82
N TYR A 159 -6.90 7.00 13.33
CA TYR A 159 -6.56 5.72 13.93
C TYR A 159 -5.08 5.66 14.30
N ASP A 160 -4.82 5.28 15.55
CA ASP A 160 -3.47 5.04 16.02
C ASP A 160 -3.00 3.65 15.58
N ILE A 161 -1.94 3.63 14.76
CA ILE A 161 -1.34 2.39 14.25
C ILE A 161 -0.34 1.76 15.22
N GLU A 162 -0.13 2.40 16.38
CA GLU A 162 0.77 1.95 17.44
C GLU A 162 2.20 1.77 16.90
N SER A 163 2.65 2.72 16.09
CA SER A 163 4.05 2.80 15.64
C SER A 163 4.89 3.54 16.66
N LYS A 164 6.08 3.01 16.94
CA LYS A 164 7.14 3.81 17.57
C LYS A 164 7.63 4.92 16.64
N THR A 165 8.13 6.00 17.21
CA THR A 165 8.91 7.00 16.48
C THR A 165 10.30 6.47 16.10
N LEU A 166 10.98 7.14 15.17
CA LEU A 166 12.36 6.78 14.80
C LEU A 166 13.31 6.80 16.01
N THR A 167 13.17 7.80 16.89
CA THR A 167 13.99 7.94 18.10
C THR A 167 13.71 6.81 19.09
N GLU A 168 12.43 6.51 19.36
CA GLU A 168 12.05 5.39 20.23
C GLU A 168 12.53 4.04 19.70
N GLU A 169 12.49 3.85 18.37
CA GLU A 169 13.01 2.62 17.78
C GLU A 169 14.53 2.54 17.92
N ALA A 170 15.26 3.63 17.65
CA ALA A 170 16.71 3.71 17.82
C ALA A 170 17.12 3.43 19.28
N ASP A 171 16.42 4.03 20.25
CA ASP A 171 16.69 3.85 21.69
C ASP A 171 16.33 2.44 22.19
N SER A 172 15.38 1.77 21.54
CA SER A 172 14.97 0.41 21.91
C SER A 172 15.90 -0.70 21.38
N ARG A 173 16.89 -0.35 20.54
CA ARG A 173 17.87 -1.33 20.05
C ARG A 173 18.93 -1.62 21.12
N PRO A 174 19.20 -2.90 21.43
CA PRO A 174 20.30 -3.23 22.32
C PRO A 174 21.62 -2.77 21.70
N SER A 175 22.57 -2.30 22.53
CA SER A 175 23.93 -2.02 22.11
C SER A 175 24.59 -3.33 21.65
N GLU A 176 24.65 -3.57 20.34
CA GLU A 176 25.39 -4.71 19.82
C GLU A 176 26.90 -4.48 20.01
N PRO A 177 27.67 -5.50 20.43
CA PRO A 177 29.12 -5.39 20.51
C PRO A 177 29.69 -5.12 19.12
N ASP A 178 30.62 -4.17 19.03
CA ASP A 178 31.32 -3.82 17.80
C ASP A 178 31.93 -5.08 17.18
N ASN A 179 31.35 -5.51 16.06
CA ASN A 179 31.77 -6.69 15.32
C ASN A 179 32.92 -6.38 14.33
N GLY A 180 33.52 -5.19 14.44
CA GLY A 180 34.70 -4.79 13.66
C GLY A 180 34.41 -4.58 12.17
N ARG A 181 33.14 -4.57 11.75
CA ARG A 181 32.71 -4.40 10.35
C ARG A 181 32.24 -2.98 10.01
N GLY A 182 32.57 -2.00 10.85
CA GLY A 182 32.15 -0.61 10.64
C GLY A 182 30.62 -0.45 10.70
N TYR A 183 30.14 0.79 10.71
CA TYR A 183 28.73 1.17 10.83
C TYR A 183 27.78 0.18 10.15
N GLN A 184 27.09 -0.63 10.95
CA GLN A 184 25.97 -1.45 10.51
C GLN A 184 24.89 -0.46 10.07
N LEU A 185 24.82 -0.22 8.76
CA LEU A 185 24.14 0.91 8.14
C LEU A 185 22.78 1.20 8.80
N MET A 186 22.61 2.43 9.30
CA MET A 186 21.33 2.97 9.81
C MET A 186 20.22 2.95 8.75
N ASN A 187 20.58 2.72 7.48
CA ASN A 187 19.64 2.48 6.39
C ASN A 187 19.14 1.03 6.46
N VAL A 188 18.01 0.80 7.12
CA VAL A 188 17.26 -0.45 6.93
C VAL A 188 16.67 -0.39 5.52
N MET A 189 17.39 -1.00 4.57
CA MET A 189 16.92 -1.15 3.20
C MET A 189 15.59 -1.92 3.18
N SER A 190 14.72 -1.56 2.25
CA SER A 190 13.33 -2.03 2.18
C SER A 190 13.20 -3.54 2.34
N PRO A 191 12.26 -4.00 3.18
CA PRO A 191 11.81 -5.38 3.17
C PRO A 191 11.36 -5.80 1.76
N GLY A 192 12.10 -6.71 1.11
CA GLY A 192 11.79 -7.20 -0.24
C GLY A 192 12.60 -6.58 -1.39
N GLY A 193 13.59 -5.72 -1.11
CA GLY A 193 14.54 -5.19 -2.10
C GLY A 193 15.75 -6.10 -2.35
N ILE A 194 16.94 -5.50 -2.46
CA ILE A 194 18.23 -6.13 -2.82
C ILE A 194 18.68 -7.26 -1.87
N PHE A 195 18.12 -7.33 -0.67
CA PHE A 195 18.39 -8.39 0.31
C PHE A 195 17.13 -9.24 0.50
N ASN A 196 17.29 -10.56 0.37
CA ASN A 196 16.21 -11.53 0.57
C ASN A 196 15.83 -11.56 2.06
N THR A 197 14.74 -10.86 2.42
CA THR A 197 14.20 -10.86 3.79
C THR A 197 13.32 -12.08 4.09
N GLY A 198 13.18 -13.02 3.14
CA GLY A 198 12.25 -14.13 3.22
C GLY A 198 10.79 -13.74 3.00
N MET A 199 10.50 -12.45 2.79
CA MET A 199 9.15 -11.94 2.54
C MET A 199 8.83 -11.88 1.04
N THR A 200 7.58 -12.13 0.66
CA THR A 200 7.12 -11.98 -0.73
C THR A 200 7.10 -10.51 -1.12
N THR A 201 7.34 -10.23 -2.39
CA THR A 201 7.21 -8.91 -3.02
C THR A 201 6.00 -8.89 -3.94
N SER A 202 5.59 -7.71 -4.41
CA SER A 202 4.56 -7.59 -5.44
C SER A 202 4.94 -8.31 -6.75
N SER A 203 6.22 -8.48 -7.05
CA SER A 203 6.69 -9.22 -8.24
C SER A 203 6.68 -10.74 -8.04
N THR A 204 6.89 -11.22 -6.82
CA THR A 204 6.94 -12.66 -6.50
C THR A 204 5.62 -13.22 -5.94
N SER A 205 4.71 -12.36 -5.48
CA SER A 205 3.41 -12.75 -4.94
C SER A 205 2.52 -13.41 -6.01
N THR A 206 2.09 -14.63 -5.71
CA THR A 206 1.10 -15.36 -6.53
C THR A 206 -0.28 -14.71 -6.47
N VAL A 207 -0.62 -14.05 -5.35
CA VAL A 207 -1.90 -13.35 -5.16
C VAL A 207 -1.96 -12.11 -6.05
N ILE A 208 -0.91 -11.29 -6.03
CA ILE A 208 -0.82 -10.09 -6.87
C ILE A 208 -0.73 -10.49 -8.34
N LYS A 209 0.01 -11.55 -8.69
CA LYS A 209 0.01 -12.11 -10.05
C LYS A 209 -1.41 -12.47 -10.52
N GLU A 210 -2.18 -13.19 -9.73
CA GLU A 210 -3.56 -13.53 -10.08
C GLU A 210 -4.46 -12.28 -10.20
N LEU A 211 -4.27 -11.26 -9.36
CA LEU A 211 -4.99 -9.97 -9.50
C LEU A 211 -4.63 -9.26 -10.82
N ARG A 212 -3.34 -9.23 -11.19
CA ARG A 212 -2.87 -8.69 -12.48
C ARG A 212 -3.49 -9.45 -13.64
N ASP A 213 -3.49 -10.78 -13.58
CA ASP A 213 -4.04 -11.60 -14.64
C ASP A 213 -5.57 -11.47 -14.77
N GLN A 214 -6.30 -11.30 -13.66
CA GLN A 214 -7.73 -10.97 -13.70
C GLN A 214 -7.99 -9.65 -14.42
N ARG A 215 -7.17 -8.62 -14.18
CA ARG A 215 -7.31 -7.30 -14.79
C ARG A 215 -6.86 -7.28 -16.26
N ASN A 216 -5.69 -7.82 -16.54
CA ASN A 216 -4.99 -7.63 -17.82
C ASN A 216 -5.23 -8.79 -18.80
N LYS A 217 -5.63 -9.97 -18.31
CA LYS A 217 -5.86 -11.17 -19.12
C LYS A 217 -7.18 -11.88 -18.72
N PRO A 218 -8.36 -11.21 -18.76
CA PRO A 218 -9.62 -11.82 -18.35
C PRO A 218 -10.10 -12.95 -19.28
N ASN A 219 -9.67 -12.92 -20.54
CA ASN A 219 -10.15 -13.80 -21.62
C ASN A 219 -9.26 -15.03 -21.87
N VAL A 220 -8.39 -15.39 -20.91
CA VAL A 220 -7.57 -16.60 -20.99
C VAL A 220 -7.78 -17.47 -19.76
N CYS A 221 -7.47 -18.75 -19.87
CA CYS A 221 -7.52 -19.67 -18.76
C CYS A 221 -6.56 -19.23 -17.65
N GLY A 222 -7.08 -19.06 -16.43
CA GLY A 222 -6.29 -18.62 -15.28
C GLY A 222 -5.30 -19.63 -14.71
N ASN A 223 -5.16 -20.81 -15.33
CA ASN A 223 -4.18 -21.82 -14.93
C ASN A 223 -3.14 -22.12 -16.01
N CYS A 224 -3.55 -22.19 -17.29
CA CYS A 224 -2.66 -22.57 -18.40
C CYS A 224 -2.60 -21.54 -19.54
N GLU A 225 -3.24 -20.38 -19.38
CA GLU A 225 -3.27 -19.28 -20.36
C GLU A 225 -3.90 -19.64 -21.74
N ALA A 226 -4.52 -20.81 -21.86
CA ALA A 226 -5.27 -21.19 -23.07
C ALA A 226 -6.41 -20.20 -23.36
N LYS A 227 -6.54 -19.79 -24.62
CA LYS A 227 -7.60 -18.88 -25.08
C LYS A 227 -8.96 -19.55 -25.24
N ARG A 228 -8.99 -20.88 -25.32
CA ARG A 228 -10.20 -21.69 -25.51
C ARG A 228 -10.16 -22.98 -24.70
N GLY A 229 -11.34 -23.56 -24.51
CA GLY A 229 -11.58 -24.85 -23.86
C GLY A 229 -11.15 -26.04 -24.73
N PRO A 230 -11.21 -27.27 -24.18
CA PRO A 230 -11.11 -28.49 -24.95
C PRO A 230 -12.10 -28.46 -26.13
N GLN A 231 -11.68 -28.96 -27.29
CA GLN A 231 -12.52 -28.99 -28.50
C GLN A 231 -13.04 -27.60 -28.93
N ASP A 232 -12.22 -26.56 -28.77
CA ASP A 232 -12.53 -25.19 -29.21
C ASP A 232 -13.70 -24.50 -28.46
N GLN A 233 -14.15 -25.09 -27.34
CA GLN A 233 -15.26 -24.58 -26.52
C GLN A 233 -14.93 -23.21 -25.88
N ALA A 234 -15.98 -22.45 -25.55
CA ALA A 234 -15.85 -21.23 -24.77
C ALA A 234 -15.27 -21.51 -23.38
N LEU A 235 -14.53 -20.55 -22.82
CA LEU A 235 -13.97 -20.68 -21.47
C LEU A 235 -15.09 -20.65 -20.42
N LEU A 236 -14.95 -21.49 -19.40
CA LEU A 236 -15.79 -21.50 -18.22
C LEU A 236 -15.46 -20.30 -17.34
N ILE A 237 -16.47 -19.59 -16.85
CA ILE A 237 -16.29 -18.44 -15.96
C ILE A 237 -16.49 -18.91 -14.51
N CYS A 238 -15.68 -18.41 -13.58
CA CYS A 238 -15.81 -18.70 -12.17
C CYS A 238 -17.20 -18.29 -11.67
N ALA A 239 -18.02 -19.26 -11.24
CA ALA A 239 -19.40 -19.04 -10.85
C ALA A 239 -19.59 -18.03 -9.70
N LYS A 240 -18.60 -17.92 -8.80
CA LYS A 240 -18.65 -17.03 -7.63
C LYS A 240 -18.35 -15.58 -7.98
N CYS A 241 -17.17 -15.30 -8.54
CA CYS A 241 -16.74 -13.92 -8.78
C CYS A 241 -17.06 -13.39 -10.17
N LYS A 242 -17.29 -14.28 -11.15
CA LYS A 242 -17.46 -13.96 -12.57
C LYS A 242 -16.32 -13.16 -13.21
N ASN A 243 -15.16 -13.08 -12.53
CA ASN A 243 -14.03 -12.23 -12.92
C ASN A 243 -12.79 -13.05 -13.33
N ARG A 244 -12.94 -14.35 -13.60
CA ARG A 244 -11.84 -15.22 -14.04
C ARG A 244 -12.38 -16.37 -14.89
N SER A 245 -11.64 -16.71 -15.93
CA SER A 245 -11.99 -17.72 -16.93
C SER A 245 -11.06 -18.94 -16.83
N TYR A 246 -11.56 -20.12 -17.19
CA TYR A 246 -10.84 -21.40 -17.16
C TYR A 246 -11.23 -22.26 -18.36
N CYS A 247 -10.27 -22.97 -18.95
CA CYS A 247 -10.57 -23.89 -20.05
C CYS A 247 -11.28 -25.17 -19.59
N SER A 248 -11.15 -25.55 -18.32
CA SER A 248 -11.78 -26.73 -17.73
C SER A 248 -11.94 -26.60 -16.22
N VAL A 249 -12.83 -27.42 -15.65
CA VAL A 249 -13.00 -27.55 -14.19
C VAL A 249 -11.70 -27.97 -13.50
N ASP A 250 -10.86 -28.78 -14.15
CA ASP A 250 -9.56 -29.19 -13.60
C ASP A 250 -8.59 -28.01 -13.50
N CYS A 251 -8.56 -27.14 -14.52
CA CYS A 251 -7.77 -25.91 -14.46
C CYS A 251 -8.27 -24.98 -13.35
N GLN A 252 -9.59 -24.87 -13.15
CA GLN A 252 -10.16 -24.12 -12.03
C GLN A 252 -9.71 -24.68 -10.67
N LYS A 253 -9.77 -26.01 -10.48
CA LYS A 253 -9.33 -26.67 -9.23
C LYS A 253 -7.84 -26.44 -8.96
N LYS A 254 -6.99 -26.48 -9.99
CA LYS A 254 -5.54 -26.21 -9.86
C LYS A 254 -5.25 -24.78 -9.45
N ALA A 255 -5.92 -23.80 -10.08
CA ALA A 255 -5.77 -22.38 -9.73
C ALA A 255 -6.44 -21.99 -8.39
N TRP A 256 -7.35 -22.81 -7.86
CA TRP A 256 -8.19 -22.46 -6.71
C TRP A 256 -7.41 -22.09 -5.45
N LYS A 257 -6.24 -22.71 -5.20
CA LYS A 257 -5.39 -22.41 -4.04
C LYS A 257 -5.06 -20.92 -3.91
N VAL A 258 -4.81 -20.26 -5.04
CA VAL A 258 -4.51 -18.84 -5.14
C VAL A 258 -5.80 -18.04 -5.35
N HIS A 259 -6.62 -18.43 -6.34
CA HIS A 259 -7.82 -17.69 -6.73
C HIS A 259 -8.80 -17.47 -5.56
N LYS A 260 -8.95 -18.45 -4.65
CA LYS A 260 -9.86 -18.32 -3.50
C LYS A 260 -9.57 -17.12 -2.60
N LYS A 261 -8.32 -16.64 -2.55
CA LYS A 261 -7.91 -15.48 -1.74
C LYS A 261 -8.42 -14.15 -2.33
N VAL A 262 -8.65 -14.11 -3.64
CA VAL A 262 -9.07 -12.90 -4.37
C VAL A 262 -10.50 -13.00 -4.92
N CYS A 263 -11.09 -14.19 -4.86
CA CYS A 263 -12.43 -14.51 -5.36
C CYS A 263 -13.54 -13.92 -4.46
N VAL A 264 -14.01 -12.74 -4.87
CA VAL A 264 -15.11 -12.01 -4.23
C VAL A 264 -16.30 -11.96 -5.18
N ALA A 265 -17.51 -12.19 -4.67
CA ALA A 265 -18.72 -12.09 -5.47
C ALA A 265 -18.92 -10.65 -5.95
N PRO A 266 -19.41 -10.42 -7.19
CA PRO A 266 -19.74 -9.07 -7.63
C PRO A 266 -20.81 -8.50 -6.70
N LYS A 267 -20.65 -7.23 -6.29
CA LYS A 267 -21.72 -6.52 -5.60
C LYS A 267 -22.89 -6.43 -6.59
N VAL A 268 -23.99 -7.12 -6.31
CA VAL A 268 -25.22 -6.99 -7.09
C VAL A 268 -25.77 -5.60 -6.80
N SER A 269 -25.64 -4.68 -7.76
CA SER A 269 -26.36 -3.41 -7.73
C SER A 269 -27.84 -3.75 -7.90
N LEU A 270 -28.58 -3.74 -6.79
CA LEU A 270 -30.06 -3.71 -6.78
C LEU A 270 -30.52 -2.27 -6.96
#